data_AF-A0A7J9IIS1-F1
#
_entry.id   AF-A0A7J9IIS1-F1
#
_cell.length_a   1.000
_cell.length_b   1.000
_cell.length_c   1.000
_cell.angle_alpha   90.00
_cell.angle_beta   90.00
_cell.angle_gamma   90.00
#
_symmetry.space_group_name_H-M   'P 1'
#
loop_
_entity.id
_entity.type
_entity.pdbx_description
1 polymer ?
#
loop_
_entity_poly.entity_id
_entity_poly.type
_entity_poly.pdbx_seq_one_letter_code
_entity_poly.pdbx_strand_id
1 'polypeptide(L)'
;MSGGLVRQKMKYMRFLRKRMNTKPSHGPIHFRAPAKIFWRTVRGMIPHKTKRGAAALARLKAYEGIPAPFDKIKRMVIPDALKVLRLQKGHKYCLLGRLSSEVGWNHYDTIRELEKKRKERAQVSYERKKQLNKLRVKAEKTAEEKLGSQLDLLDPVKY
;
A
#
# COMPACT_ATOMS: atom_id res chain seq x y z
N MET A 1 8.87 -8.08 4.11
CA MET A 1 10.27 -8.38 3.78
C MET A 1 10.55 -9.83 4.10
N SER A 2 11.16 -10.58 3.18
CA SER A 2 11.53 -11.99 3.43
C SER A 2 12.58 -12.09 4.55
N GLY A 3 12.54 -13.17 5.34
CA GLY A 3 13.38 -13.35 6.52
C GLY A 3 12.74 -12.83 7.81
N GLY A 4 13.08 -13.48 8.93
CA GLY A 4 12.52 -13.16 10.24
C GLY A 4 12.93 -11.78 10.77
N LEU A 5 12.18 -11.30 11.75
CA LEU A 5 12.33 -9.98 12.36
C LEU A 5 13.75 -9.72 12.87
N VAL A 6 14.35 -10.65 13.60
CA VAL A 6 15.71 -10.51 14.17
C VAL A 6 16.74 -10.21 13.08
N ARG A 7 16.71 -10.97 11.97
CA ARG A 7 17.62 -10.78 10.83
C ARG A 7 17.44 -9.39 10.21
N GLN A 8 16.19 -8.97 10.00
CA GLN A 8 15.91 -7.68 9.37
C GLN A 8 16.25 -6.51 10.30
N LYS A 9 15.99 -6.64 11.61
CA LYS A 9 16.39 -5.68 12.63
C LYS A 9 17.90 -5.53 12.67
N MET A 10 18.66 -6.63 12.72
CA MET A 10 20.13 -6.58 12.71
C MET A 10 20.69 -5.89 11.47
N LYS A 11 20.11 -6.16 10.29
CA LYS A 11 20.47 -5.47 9.05
C LYS A 11 20.25 -3.96 9.16
N TYR A 12 19.10 -3.54 9.69
CA TYR A 12 18.77 -2.13 9.85
C TYR A 12 19.62 -1.46 10.94
N MET A 13 19.87 -2.11 12.07
CA MET A 13 20.75 -1.61 13.13
C MET A 13 22.19 -1.38 12.63
N ARG A 14 22.72 -2.27 11.78
CA ARG A 14 24.02 -2.04 11.11
C ARG A 14 23.99 -0.80 10.21
N PHE A 15 22.87 -0.56 9.52
CA PHE A 15 22.68 0.67 8.74
C PHE A 15 22.70 1.91 9.65
N LEU A 16 22.05 1.88 10.81
CA LEU A 16 22.05 3.00 11.77
C LEU A 16 23.42 3.38 12.31
N ARG A 17 24.32 2.39 12.46
CA ARG A 17 25.70 2.63 12.88
C ARG A 17 26.52 3.39 11.83
N LYS A 18 26.09 3.41 10.56
CA LYS A 18 26.78 4.15 9.49
C LYS A 18 26.49 5.64 9.63
N ARG A 19 27.36 6.36 10.32
CA ARG A 19 27.30 7.82 10.50
C ARG A 19 28.63 8.46 10.11
N MET A 20 28.59 9.74 9.71
CA MET A 20 29.81 10.53 9.56
C MET A 20 30.43 10.74 10.95
N ASN A 21 31.73 10.49 11.10
CA ASN A 21 32.40 10.55 12.40
C ASN A 21 32.61 11.99 12.90
N THR A 22 32.90 12.91 11.98
CA THR A 22 33.16 14.33 12.29
C THR A 22 31.89 15.10 12.63
N LYS A 23 30.88 15.09 11.74
CA LYS A 23 29.61 15.78 11.93
C LYS A 23 28.43 14.90 11.49
N PRO A 24 27.80 14.16 12.42
CA PRO A 24 26.73 13.21 12.08
C PRO A 24 25.55 13.81 11.31
N SER A 25 25.25 15.10 11.50
CA SER A 25 24.16 15.79 10.78
C SER A 25 24.41 15.99 9.28
N HIS A 26 25.67 15.96 8.83
CA HIS A 26 26.03 16.00 7.41
C HIS A 26 26.19 14.60 6.79
N GLY A 27 26.02 13.55 7.61
CA GLY A 27 26.15 12.16 7.20
C GLY A 27 24.86 11.56 6.61
N PRO A 28 24.85 10.24 6.39
CA PRO A 28 23.66 9.53 5.96
C PRO A 28 22.50 9.69 6.95
N ILE A 29 21.36 10.17 6.46
CA ILE A 29 20.13 10.24 7.25
C ILE A 29 19.41 8.88 7.23
N HIS A 30 19.07 8.41 8.42
CA HIS A 30 18.39 7.15 8.64
C HIS A 30 16.92 7.40 8.93
N PHE A 31 16.03 7.23 7.95
CA PHE A 31 14.59 7.42 8.16
C PHE A 31 13.94 6.23 8.86
N ARG A 32 13.21 6.48 9.96
CA ARG A 32 12.51 5.44 10.72
C ARG A 32 11.12 5.09 10.21
N ALA A 33 10.45 6.04 9.57
CA ALA A 33 9.08 5.84 9.11
C ALA A 33 9.01 4.85 7.92
N PRO A 34 8.03 3.91 7.90
CA PRO A 34 7.90 2.90 6.85
C PRO A 34 7.86 3.49 5.44
N ALA A 35 7.12 4.58 5.22
CA ALA A 35 6.98 5.19 3.90
C ALA A 35 8.32 5.78 3.43
N LYS A 36 9.08 6.39 4.34
CA LYS A 36 10.41 6.94 4.04
C LYS A 36 11.46 5.85 3.83
N ILE A 37 11.35 4.70 4.50
CA ILE A 37 12.20 3.53 4.22
C ILE A 37 11.94 3.01 2.81
N PHE A 38 10.67 2.89 2.42
CA PHE A 38 10.29 2.51 1.06
C PHE A 38 10.78 3.54 0.03
N TRP A 39 10.52 4.83 0.25
CA TRP A 39 10.99 5.92 -0.61
C TRP A 39 12.51 5.92 -0.78
N ARG A 40 13.28 5.71 0.30
CA ARG A 40 14.74 5.63 0.25
C ARG A 40 15.21 4.42 -0.58
N THR A 41 14.46 3.32 -0.54
CA THR A 41 14.76 2.11 -1.32
C THR A 41 14.54 2.38 -2.82
N VAL A 42 13.41 2.99 -3.19
CA VAL A 42 13.14 3.40 -4.58
C VAL A 42 14.15 4.44 -5.06
N ARG A 43 14.51 5.42 -4.23
CA ARG A 43 15.58 6.39 -4.52
C ARG A 43 16.92 5.73 -4.83
N GLY A 44 17.23 4.60 -4.19
CA GLY A 44 18.45 3.82 -4.45
C GLY A 44 18.43 3.07 -5.79
N MET A 45 17.24 2.81 -6.35
CA MET A 45 17.05 2.14 -7.65
C MET A 45 17.01 3.11 -8.83
N ILE A 46 16.84 4.42 -8.55
CA ILE A 46 16.72 5.48 -9.57
C ILE A 46 18.01 6.32 -9.58
N PRO A 47 18.49 6.83 -10.74
CA PRO A 47 19.60 7.77 -10.84
C PRO A 47 19.22 9.18 -10.32
N HIS A 48 18.93 9.28 -9.02
CA HIS A 48 18.35 10.45 -8.34
C HIS A 48 19.26 11.69 -8.29
N LYS A 49 20.55 11.55 -8.66
CA LYS A 49 21.47 12.69 -8.80
C LYS A 49 21.24 13.46 -10.10
N THR A 50 20.60 12.85 -11.10
CA THR A 50 20.24 13.52 -12.36
C THR A 50 18.91 14.25 -12.23
N LYS A 51 18.71 15.33 -13.02
CA LYS A 51 17.45 16.08 -13.06
C LYS A 51 16.25 15.17 -13.38
N ARG A 52 16.41 14.25 -14.34
CA ARG A 52 15.39 13.26 -14.71
C ARG A 52 15.02 12.34 -13.54
N GLY A 53 16.03 11.81 -12.84
CA GLY A 53 15.81 10.93 -11.68
C GLY A 53 15.16 11.65 -10.50
N ALA A 54 15.55 12.91 -10.25
CA ALA A 54 14.92 13.76 -9.26
C ALA A 54 13.43 14.03 -9.58
N ALA A 55 13.11 14.33 -10.84
CA ALA A 55 11.73 14.52 -11.29
C ALA A 55 10.90 13.22 -11.16
N ALA A 56 11.47 12.06 -11.50
CA ALA A 56 10.80 10.78 -11.30
C ALA A 56 10.49 10.52 -9.81
N LEU A 57 11.44 10.80 -8.92
CA LEU A 57 11.27 10.64 -7.49
C LEU A 57 10.24 11.60 -6.90
N ALA A 58 10.10 12.81 -7.46
CA ALA A 58 9.08 13.79 -7.06
C ALA A 58 7.65 13.34 -7.39
N ARG A 59 7.46 12.50 -8.40
CA ARG A 59 6.15 11.90 -8.74
C ARG A 59 5.73 10.81 -7.75
N LEU A 60 6.69 10.17 -7.08
CA LEU A 60 6.40 9.13 -6.10
C LEU A 60 5.94 9.73 -4.77
N LYS A 61 4.71 9.39 -4.37
CA LYS A 61 4.17 9.70 -3.04
C LYS A 61 4.01 8.40 -2.25
N ALA A 62 4.49 8.41 -1.01
CA ALA A 62 4.38 7.27 -0.10
C ALA A 62 3.86 7.77 1.26
N TYR A 63 2.91 7.05 1.83
CA TYR A 63 2.22 7.42 3.06
C TYR A 63 2.16 6.23 4.03
N GLU A 64 2.11 6.52 5.32
CA GLU A 64 1.71 5.57 6.35
C GLU A 64 0.19 5.54 6.47
N GLY A 65 -0.40 4.34 6.47
CA GLY A 65 -1.85 4.18 6.36
C GLY A 65 -2.37 4.67 5.01
N ILE A 66 -3.66 4.98 4.95
CA ILE A 66 -4.32 5.46 3.74
C ILE A 66 -5.01 6.79 4.05
N PRO A 67 -4.33 7.92 3.79
CA PRO A 67 -4.89 9.25 4.05
C PRO A 67 -5.97 9.62 3.02
N ALA A 68 -6.81 10.59 3.37
CA ALA A 68 -7.70 11.24 2.41
C ALA A 68 -6.86 11.95 1.33
N PRO A 69 -7.26 11.93 0.04
CA PRO A 69 -8.49 11.37 -0.54
C PRO A 69 -8.41 9.90 -0.97
N PHE A 70 -7.31 9.20 -0.70
CA PHE A 70 -7.02 7.85 -1.23
C PHE A 70 -7.81 6.73 -0.53
N ASP A 71 -8.44 7.03 0.61
CA ASP A 71 -9.26 6.10 1.38
C ASP A 71 -10.54 5.67 0.64
N LYS A 72 -11.06 6.55 -0.22
CA LYS A 72 -12.27 6.31 -1.03
C LYS A 72 -12.01 5.76 -2.43
N ILE A 73 -10.75 5.75 -2.86
CA ILE A 73 -10.37 5.35 -4.22
C ILE A 73 -10.05 3.85 -4.26
N LYS A 74 -10.38 3.18 -5.38
CA LYS A 74 -9.98 1.78 -5.61
C LYS A 74 -8.45 1.71 -5.68
N ARG A 75 -7.86 0.96 -4.75
CA ARG A 75 -6.41 0.73 -4.70
C ARG A 75 -6.05 -0.45 -5.59
N MET A 76 -4.96 -0.30 -6.33
CA MET A 76 -4.41 -1.36 -7.18
C MET A 76 -3.38 -2.20 -6.43
N VAL A 77 -3.18 -3.42 -6.89
CA VAL A 77 -2.21 -4.37 -6.36
C VAL A 77 -1.26 -4.75 -7.49
N ILE A 78 0.02 -4.92 -7.17
CA ILE A 78 1.04 -5.42 -8.10
C ILE A 78 1.23 -6.92 -7.79
N PRO A 79 0.73 -7.85 -8.61
CA PRO A 79 0.82 -9.29 -8.34
C PRO A 79 2.26 -9.75 -8.12
N ASP A 80 3.20 -9.20 -8.89
CA ASP A 80 4.62 -9.56 -8.82
C ASP A 80 5.28 -9.20 -7.49
N ALA A 81 4.71 -8.29 -6.72
CA ALA A 81 5.23 -7.90 -5.40
C ALA A 81 4.50 -8.60 -4.24
N LEU A 82 3.52 -9.45 -4.51
CA LEU A 82 2.72 -10.10 -3.47
C LEU A 82 3.51 -11.19 -2.74
N LYS A 83 3.62 -11.03 -1.42
CA LYS A 83 4.25 -12.03 -0.53
C LYS A 83 3.67 -13.43 -0.70
N VAL A 84 2.34 -13.56 -0.89
CA VAL A 84 1.69 -14.87 -1.03
C VAL A 84 2.14 -15.62 -2.30
N LEU A 85 2.47 -14.89 -3.36
CA LEU A 85 2.94 -15.47 -4.62
C LEU A 85 4.46 -15.65 -4.63
N ARG A 86 5.20 -14.76 -3.98
CA ARG A 86 6.68 -14.71 -4.05
C ARG A 86 7.41 -15.42 -2.91
N LEU A 87 6.71 -15.82 -1.84
CA LEU A 87 7.34 -16.47 -0.68
C LEU A 87 6.69 -17.83 -0.40
N GLN A 88 7.52 -18.87 -0.37
CA GLN A 88 7.09 -20.23 -0.01
C GLN A 88 6.49 -20.29 1.40
N LYS A 89 5.53 -21.20 1.60
CA LYS A 89 4.91 -21.47 2.90
C LYS A 89 5.98 -21.89 3.92
N GLY A 90 5.84 -21.45 5.17
CA GLY A 90 6.79 -21.75 6.25
C GLY A 90 7.95 -20.75 6.38
N HIS A 91 8.28 -19.98 5.33
CA HIS A 91 9.34 -18.98 5.42
C HIS A 91 8.91 -17.77 6.25
N LYS A 92 9.72 -17.44 7.27
CA LYS A 92 9.50 -16.26 8.11
C LYS A 92 9.63 -14.98 7.27
N TYR A 93 8.80 -13.99 7.60
CA TYR A 93 8.84 -12.66 7.02
C TYR A 93 8.68 -11.61 8.11
N CYS A 94 9.06 -10.38 7.78
CA CYS A 94 8.96 -9.22 8.66
C CYS A 94 8.04 -8.16 8.03
N LEU A 95 7.14 -7.60 8.83
CA LEU A 95 6.34 -6.44 8.48
C LEU A 95 7.16 -5.17 8.66
N LEU A 96 7.15 -4.30 7.66
CA LEU A 96 7.93 -3.07 7.69
C LEU A 96 7.51 -2.14 8.83
N GLY A 97 6.22 -2.08 9.15
CA GLY A 97 5.70 -1.32 10.28
C GLY A 97 6.28 -1.79 11.63
N ARG A 98 6.32 -3.10 11.86
CA ARG A 98 6.88 -3.68 13.09
C ARG A 98 8.39 -3.42 13.20
N LEU A 99 9.13 -3.62 12.10
CA LEU A 99 10.55 -3.26 12.06
C LEU A 99 10.75 -1.78 12.41
N SER A 100 9.96 -0.90 11.78
CA SER A 100 10.05 0.55 11.96
C SER A 100 9.81 0.97 13.40
N SER A 101 8.80 0.40 14.06
CA SER A 101 8.53 0.63 15.49
C SER A 101 9.74 0.26 16.35
N GLU A 102 10.33 -0.92 16.14
CA GLU A 102 11.49 -1.39 16.91
C GLU A 102 12.77 -0.59 16.70
N VAL A 103 12.86 0.21 15.63
CA VAL A 103 14.04 1.04 15.35
C VAL A 103 13.84 2.51 15.74
N GLY A 104 12.68 2.87 16.29
CA GLY A 104 12.38 4.21 16.80
C GLY A 104 11.36 5.00 15.98
N TRP A 105 10.37 4.35 15.35
CA TRP A 105 9.22 5.03 14.77
C TRP A 105 8.04 5.04 15.74
N ASN A 106 7.67 6.23 16.24
CA ASN A 106 6.73 6.40 17.35
C ASN A 106 5.25 6.34 16.95
N HIS A 107 4.92 6.55 15.67
CA HIS A 107 3.52 6.66 15.23
C HIS A 107 2.89 5.31 14.87
N TYR A 108 3.50 4.19 15.26
CA TYR A 108 3.02 2.85 14.93
C TYR A 108 1.60 2.61 15.45
N ASP A 109 1.36 2.90 16.73
CA ASP A 109 0.06 2.67 17.37
C ASP A 109 -0.99 3.69 16.90
N THR A 110 -0.61 4.96 16.76
CA THR A 110 -1.50 6.00 16.21
C THR A 110 -2.02 5.63 14.83
N ILE A 111 -1.14 5.18 13.91
CA ILE A 111 -1.57 4.77 12.56
C ILE A 111 -2.45 3.51 12.63
N ARG A 112 -2.17 2.58 13.54
CA ARG A 112 -3.00 1.38 13.73
C ARG A 112 -4.43 1.73 14.15
N GLU A 113 -4.60 2.70 15.04
CA GLU A 113 -5.91 3.19 15.47
C GLU A 113 -6.66 3.91 14.33
N LEU A 114 -5.98 4.80 13.60
CA LEU A 114 -6.57 5.50 12.47
C LEU A 114 -7.01 4.53 11.36
N GLU A 115 -6.19 3.52 11.06
CA GLU A 115 -6.55 2.47 10.10
C GLU A 115 -7.72 1.60 10.57
N LYS A 116 -7.88 1.38 11.89
CA LYS A 116 -9.06 0.71 12.45
C LYS A 116 -10.32 1.52 12.17
N LYS A 117 -10.32 2.81 12.53
CA LYS A 117 -11.43 3.74 12.24
C LYS A 117 -11.76 3.81 10.75
N ARG A 118 -10.74 3.83 9.88
CA ARG A 118 -10.92 3.82 8.42
C ARG A 118 -11.61 2.54 7.94
N LYS A 119 -11.23 1.37 8.46
CA LYS A 119 -11.82 0.08 8.10
C LYS A 119 -13.27 -0.04 8.54
N GLU A 120 -13.61 0.47 9.73
CA GLU A 120 -14.99 0.53 10.22
C GLU A 120 -15.88 1.35 9.27
N ARG A 121 -15.43 2.54 8.86
CA ARG A 121 -16.14 3.37 7.85
C ARG A 121 -16.25 2.68 6.49
N ALA A 122 -15.18 2.01 6.05
CA ALA A 122 -15.18 1.27 4.80
C ALA A 122 -16.15 0.07 4.81
N GLN A 123 -16.31 -0.59 5.97
CA GLN A 123 -17.23 -1.71 6.13
C GLN A 123 -18.68 -1.27 5.94
N VAL A 124 -19.08 -0.16 6.58
CA VAL A 124 -20.42 0.43 6.40
C VAL A 124 -20.70 0.76 4.92
N SER A 125 -19.73 1.38 4.25
CA SER A 125 -19.84 1.70 2.82
C SER A 125 -19.97 0.43 1.95
N TYR A 126 -19.24 -0.62 2.30
CA TYR A 126 -19.27 -1.90 1.58
C TYR A 126 -20.61 -2.63 1.76
N GLU A 127 -21.17 -2.64 2.97
CA GLU A 127 -22.49 -3.24 3.24
C GLU A 127 -23.60 -2.52 2.47
N ARG A 128 -23.59 -1.18 2.47
CA ARG A 128 -24.50 -0.39 1.63
C ARG A 128 -24.33 -0.72 0.16
N LYS A 129 -23.09 -0.83 -0.33
CA LYS A 129 -22.81 -1.21 -1.74
C LYS A 129 -23.33 -2.62 -2.06
N LYS A 130 -23.18 -3.58 -1.15
CA LYS A 130 -23.69 -4.95 -1.32
C LYS A 130 -25.23 -4.96 -1.44
N GLN A 131 -25.92 -4.19 -0.60
CA GLN A 131 -27.38 -4.05 -0.68
C GLN A 131 -27.82 -3.40 -2.00
N LEU A 132 -27.16 -2.30 -2.40
CA LEU A 132 -27.45 -1.63 -3.67
C LEU A 132 -27.20 -2.54 -4.87
N ASN A 133 -26.12 -3.32 -4.88
CA ASN A 133 -25.86 -4.29 -5.93
C ASN A 133 -26.94 -5.37 -6.00
N LYS A 134 -27.46 -5.85 -4.85
CA LYS A 134 -28.56 -6.81 -4.82
C LYS A 134 -29.84 -6.21 -5.42
N LEU A 135 -30.15 -4.95 -5.12
CA LEU A 135 -31.28 -4.23 -5.70
C LEU A 135 -31.09 -4.01 -7.21
N ARG A 136 -29.87 -3.66 -7.63
CA ARG A 136 -29.51 -3.49 -9.04
C ARG A 136 -29.75 -4.77 -9.83
N VAL A 137 -29.28 -5.92 -9.35
CA VAL A 137 -29.49 -7.22 -10.02
C VAL A 137 -30.99 -7.56 -10.13
N LYS A 138 -31.79 -7.24 -9.09
CA LYS A 138 -33.25 -7.41 -9.19
C LYS A 138 -33.87 -6.51 -10.26
N ALA A 139 -33.47 -5.24 -10.28
CA ALA A 139 -33.95 -4.28 -11.27
C ALA A 139 -33.51 -4.65 -12.70
N GLU A 140 -32.30 -5.15 -12.89
CA GLU A 140 -31.79 -5.67 -14.16
C GLU A 140 -32.67 -6.83 -14.66
N LYS A 141 -33.00 -7.81 -13.81
CA LYS A 141 -33.91 -8.91 -14.17
C LYS A 141 -35.31 -8.42 -14.58
N THR A 142 -35.89 -7.51 -13.81
CA THR A 142 -37.20 -6.92 -14.14
C THR A 142 -37.16 -6.09 -15.42
N ALA A 143 -36.04 -5.45 -15.74
CA ALA A 143 -35.86 -4.73 -17.00
C ALA A 143 -35.65 -5.68 -18.18
N GLU A 144 -34.91 -6.79 -17.98
CA GLU A 144 -34.70 -7.83 -19.00
C GLU A 144 -36.04 -8.44 -19.45
N GLU A 145 -36.92 -8.78 -18.51
CA GLU A 145 -38.27 -9.27 -18.81
C GLU A 145 -39.09 -8.29 -19.65
N LYS A 146 -38.88 -6.97 -19.49
CA LYS A 146 -39.61 -5.93 -20.23
C LYS A 146 -39.00 -5.61 -21.59
N LEU A 147 -37.68 -5.67 -21.74
CA LEU A 147 -37.00 -5.39 -23.01
C LEU A 147 -37.13 -6.57 -24.00
N GLY A 148 -37.22 -7.81 -23.54
CA GLY A 148 -37.44 -8.99 -24.40
C GLY A 148 -36.45 -9.05 -25.57
N SER A 149 -36.98 -9.10 -26.81
CA SER A 149 -36.20 -9.21 -28.05
C SER A 149 -35.33 -8.00 -28.39
N GLN A 150 -35.52 -6.85 -27.72
CA GLN A 150 -34.66 -5.68 -27.91
C GLN A 150 -33.26 -5.87 -27.30
N LEU A 151 -33.09 -6.84 -26.39
CA LEU A 151 -31.77 -7.20 -25.86
C LEU A 151 -30.89 -7.88 -26.92
N ASP A 152 -31.49 -8.66 -27.83
CA ASP A 152 -30.78 -9.37 -28.90
C ASP A 152 -30.09 -8.39 -29.87
N LEU A 153 -30.61 -7.17 -29.98
CA LEU A 153 -29.99 -6.07 -30.74
C LEU A 153 -28.78 -5.44 -30.02
N LEU A 154 -28.74 -5.49 -28.69
CA LEU A 154 -27.68 -4.92 -27.86
C LEU A 154 -26.55 -5.91 -27.58
N ASP A 155 -26.83 -7.22 -27.60
CA ASP A 155 -25.87 -8.28 -27.34
C ASP A 155 -24.62 -8.24 -28.24
N PRO A 156 -24.69 -7.95 -29.55
CA PRO A 156 -23.50 -7.83 -30.41
C PRO A 156 -22.57 -6.66 -30.04
N VAL A 157 -23.09 -5.66 -29.30
CA VAL A 157 -22.39 -4.42 -28.92
C VAL A 157 -21.97 -4.44 -27.44
N LYS A 158 -22.46 -5.41 -26.66
CA LYS A 158 -22.21 -5.54 -25.23
C LYS A 158 -20.95 -6.39 -24.98
N TYR A 159 -19.92 -5.77 -24.39
CA TYR A 159 -18.65 -6.41 -24.01
C TYR A 159 -18.72 -7.08 -22.63
#